data_AF-A0A3N4IRJ9-F1
#
_entry.id   AF-A0A3N4IRJ9-F1
#
_cell.length_a   1.000
_cell.length_b   1.000
_cell.length_c   1.000
_cell.angle_alpha   90.00
_cell.angle_beta   90.00
_cell.angle_gamma   90.00
#
_symmetry.space_group_name_H-M   'P 1'
#
loop_
_entity.id
_entity.type
_entity.pdbx_description
1 polymer ?
#
loop_
_entity_poly.entity_id
_entity_poly.type
_entity_poly.pdbx_seq_one_letter_code
_entity_poly.pdbx_strand_id
1 'polypeptide(L)'
;MESDIDIIQEGTTMAYDGDAAVYAVLYEGLNRRCNPSAFKELYGIHHADMVKINELTSLGDKETINILNIHTEVQADSHRTGTDKFSLRFAEFVQLFQGSGCDECYSTTGLQWVDVACAYQSILECQRYEDST
;
A
#
# COMPACT_ATOMS: atom_id res chain seq x y z
N MET A 1 -14.40 14.99 -17.64
CA MET A 1 -13.18 15.23 -16.85
C MET A 1 -13.12 14.06 -15.90
N GLU A 2 -12.34 13.04 -16.23
CA GLU A 2 -12.13 11.91 -15.33
C GLU A 2 -11.44 12.41 -14.07
N SER A 3 -11.90 11.91 -12.92
CA SER A 3 -11.23 12.15 -11.65
C SER A 3 -9.88 11.40 -11.66
N ASP A 4 -8.88 11.92 -10.95
CA ASP A 4 -7.64 11.16 -10.71
C ASP A 4 -7.95 9.78 -10.09
N ILE A 5 -9.06 9.66 -9.34
CA ILE A 5 -9.56 8.38 -8.83
C ILE A 5 -10.00 7.46 -9.97
N ASP A 6 -10.70 7.96 -10.98
CA ASP A 6 -11.15 7.17 -12.13
C ASP A 6 -9.95 6.75 -12.98
N ILE A 7 -8.98 7.65 -13.20
CA ILE A 7 -7.74 7.35 -13.94
C ILE A 7 -6.87 6.32 -13.20
N ILE A 8 -6.83 6.41 -11.86
CA ILE A 8 -6.11 5.40 -11.08
C ILE A 8 -6.90 4.10 -11.08
N GLN A 9 -8.22 4.10 -10.88
CA GLN A 9 -9.04 2.88 -10.91
C GLN A 9 -9.01 2.18 -12.27
N GLU A 10 -9.09 2.93 -13.37
CA GLU A 10 -8.94 2.39 -14.73
C GLU A 10 -7.51 1.90 -14.98
N GLY A 11 -6.52 2.65 -14.47
CA GLY A 11 -5.14 2.21 -14.35
C GLY A 11 -4.96 0.97 -13.46
N THR A 12 -5.82 0.75 -12.46
CA THR A 12 -5.85 -0.38 -11.52
C THR A 12 -6.51 -1.60 -12.17
N THR A 13 -7.51 -1.37 -13.02
CA THR A 13 -8.15 -2.39 -13.86
C THR A 13 -7.18 -2.90 -14.94
N MET A 14 -6.22 -2.06 -15.36
CA MET A 14 -5.03 -2.46 -16.14
C MET A 14 -3.80 -2.81 -15.27
N ALA A 15 -3.84 -2.60 -13.95
CA ALA A 15 -2.73 -2.86 -13.03
C ALA A 15 -2.76 -4.30 -12.50
N TYR A 16 -2.92 -5.24 -13.42
CA TYR A 16 -2.40 -6.58 -13.17
C TYR A 16 -0.86 -6.59 -12.97
N ASP A 17 -0.19 -5.43 -13.07
CA ASP A 17 1.28 -5.28 -13.04
C ASP A 17 1.80 -3.91 -12.48
N GLY A 18 0.98 -3.11 -11.77
CA GLY A 18 1.31 -1.72 -11.43
C GLY A 18 1.87 -1.50 -10.02
N ASP A 19 3.20 -1.49 -9.88
CA ASP A 19 3.92 -1.24 -8.62
C ASP A 19 3.57 0.13 -8.00
N ALA A 20 3.15 0.14 -6.73
CA ALA A 20 2.91 1.36 -5.94
C ALA A 20 4.07 2.36 -6.00
N ALA A 21 5.32 1.89 -6.12
CA ALA A 21 6.51 2.74 -6.25
C ALA A 21 6.52 3.48 -7.60
N VAL A 22 6.13 2.80 -8.67
CA VAL A 22 6.00 3.40 -10.01
C VAL A 22 4.90 4.46 -10.01
N TYR A 23 3.79 4.20 -9.32
CA TYR A 23 2.70 5.18 -9.19
C TYR A 23 3.08 6.39 -8.35
N ALA A 24 3.87 6.23 -7.28
CA ALA A 24 4.31 7.33 -6.45
C ALA A 24 5.14 8.35 -7.23
N VAL A 25 5.99 7.89 -8.15
CA VAL A 25 6.80 8.75 -9.04
C VAL A 25 5.94 9.61 -9.98
N LEU A 26 4.72 9.19 -10.33
CA LEU A 26 3.81 10.00 -11.17
C LEU A 26 3.25 11.25 -10.46
N TYR A 27 3.42 11.34 -9.14
CA TYR A 27 3.12 12.54 -8.35
C TYR A 27 4.34 13.47 -8.20
N GLU A 28 5.52 13.04 -8.67
CA GLU A 28 6.74 13.83 -8.72
C GLU A 28 6.95 14.45 -10.12
N GLY A 29 7.56 15.64 -10.19
CA GLY A 29 7.94 16.29 -11.46
C GLY A 29 6.90 17.24 -12.10
N LEU A 30 7.21 17.67 -13.33
CA LEU A 30 6.52 18.79 -14.02
C LEU A 30 5.10 18.47 -14.52
N ASN A 31 4.74 17.20 -14.66
CA ASN A 31 3.40 16.72 -15.05
C ASN A 31 2.74 15.94 -13.91
N ARG A 32 2.93 16.39 -12.66
CA ARG A 32 2.39 15.72 -11.49
C ARG A 32 0.87 15.54 -11.60
N ARG A 33 0.39 14.41 -11.10
CA ARG A 33 -1.04 14.27 -10.78
C ARG A 33 -1.44 15.27 -9.71
N CYS A 34 -2.65 15.81 -9.81
CA CYS A 34 -3.08 16.98 -9.04
C CYS A 34 -3.84 16.61 -7.76
N ASN A 35 -4.24 15.35 -7.59
CA ASN A 35 -4.94 14.88 -6.39
C ASN A 35 -4.08 13.88 -5.57
N PRO A 36 -3.14 14.36 -4.74
CA PRO A 36 -2.34 13.50 -3.87
C PRO A 36 -3.17 12.76 -2.81
N SER A 37 -4.40 13.20 -2.53
CA SER A 37 -5.31 12.52 -1.62
C SER A 37 -5.80 11.18 -2.17
N ALA A 38 -5.97 11.07 -3.49
CA ALA A 38 -6.38 9.81 -4.14
C ALA A 38 -5.32 8.70 -3.95
N PHE A 39 -4.03 9.05 -4.02
CA PHE A 39 -2.95 8.10 -3.75
C PHE A 39 -3.02 7.57 -2.32
N LYS A 40 -3.24 8.47 -1.35
CA LYS A 40 -3.35 8.10 0.06
C LYS A 40 -4.59 7.26 0.34
N GLU A 41 -5.71 7.49 -0.34
CA GLU A 41 -6.92 6.67 -0.20
C GLU A 41 -6.70 5.24 -0.72
N LEU A 42 -5.88 5.06 -1.76
CA LEU A 42 -5.63 3.75 -2.38
C LEU A 42 -4.55 2.95 -1.67
N TYR A 43 -3.44 3.60 -1.32
CA TYR A 43 -2.27 2.92 -0.75
C TYR A 43 -2.14 3.14 0.77
N GLY A 44 -3.02 3.93 1.39
CA GLY A 44 -2.97 4.27 2.82
C GLY A 44 -1.84 5.23 3.23
N ILE A 45 -0.80 5.37 2.41
CA ILE A 45 0.38 6.20 2.66
C ILE A 45 0.51 7.35 1.66
N HIS A 46 1.25 8.40 2.04
CA HIS A 46 1.49 9.55 1.17
C HIS A 46 2.54 9.20 0.10
N HIS A 47 2.36 9.68 -1.13
CA HIS A 47 3.27 9.38 -2.26
C HIS A 47 4.73 9.74 -1.96
N ALA A 48 4.99 10.86 -1.28
CA ALA A 48 6.36 11.26 -0.92
C ALA A 48 7.02 10.28 0.07
N ASP A 49 6.24 9.62 0.95
CA ASP A 49 6.78 8.60 1.84
C ASP A 49 7.00 7.28 1.09
N MET A 50 6.16 6.98 0.10
CA MET A 50 6.38 5.87 -0.82
C MET A 50 7.65 6.04 -1.69
N VAL A 51 7.94 7.26 -2.15
CA VAL A 51 9.18 7.58 -2.87
C VAL A 51 10.38 7.40 -1.94
N LYS A 52 10.32 7.87 -0.69
CA LYS A 52 11.38 7.66 0.30
C LYS A 52 11.61 6.19 0.60
N ILE A 53 10.55 5.41 0.77
CA ILE A 53 10.63 3.95 0.95
C ILE A 53 11.40 3.35 -0.23
N ASN A 54 11.00 3.65 -1.46
CA ASN A 54 11.65 3.15 -2.67
C ASN A 54 13.11 3.62 -2.85
N GLU A 55 13.46 4.83 -2.40
CA GLU A 55 14.82 5.39 -2.51
C GLU A 55 15.77 4.93 -1.38
N LEU A 56 15.27 4.76 -0.16
CA LEU A 56 16.08 4.44 1.03
C LEU A 56 16.50 2.97 1.07
N THR A 57 15.71 2.06 0.50
CA THR A 57 16.11 0.66 0.39
C THR A 57 16.91 0.42 -0.89
N SER A 58 18.21 0.18 -0.72
CA SER A 58 19.08 -0.35 -1.77
C SER A 58 18.60 -1.77 -2.13
N LEU A 59 17.69 -1.87 -3.10
CA LEU A 59 16.84 -3.03 -3.42
C LEU A 59 15.52 -3.11 -2.62
N GLY A 60 14.79 -1.99 -2.51
CA GLY A 60 13.37 -1.85 -2.16
C GLY A 60 12.81 -3.02 -1.35
N ASP A 61 12.62 -2.87 -0.04
CA ASP A 61 12.07 -3.95 0.77
C ASP A 61 10.71 -4.36 0.19
N LYS A 62 10.73 -5.45 -0.57
CA LYS A 62 9.60 -5.85 -1.41
C LYS A 62 8.39 -6.18 -0.56
N GLU A 63 8.60 -6.45 0.72
CA GLU A 63 7.59 -6.81 1.70
C GLU A 63 6.55 -5.71 1.89
N THR A 64 6.97 -4.47 2.17
CA THR A 64 6.07 -3.32 2.33
C THR A 64 5.30 -3.06 1.05
N ILE A 65 6.01 -2.94 -0.07
CA ILE A 65 5.44 -2.66 -1.40
C ILE A 65 4.44 -3.77 -1.79
N ASN A 66 4.79 -5.03 -1.54
CA ASN A 66 3.94 -6.17 -1.84
C ASN A 66 2.65 -6.16 -1.02
N ILE A 67 2.68 -5.80 0.26
CA ILE A 67 1.46 -5.68 1.05
C ILE A 67 0.57 -4.53 0.58
N LEU A 68 1.15 -3.39 0.20
CA LEU A 68 0.41 -2.28 -0.39
C LEU A 68 -0.28 -2.70 -1.70
N ASN A 69 0.45 -3.42 -2.56
CA ASN A 69 -0.10 -3.95 -3.81
C ASN A 69 -1.22 -4.97 -3.57
N ILE A 70 -1.03 -5.91 -2.63
CA ILE A 70 -2.07 -6.90 -2.26
C ILE A 70 -3.34 -6.19 -1.79
N HIS A 71 -3.24 -5.10 -1.03
CA HIS A 71 -4.43 -4.34 -0.63
C HIS A 71 -5.17 -3.75 -1.83
N THR A 72 -4.45 -3.14 -2.76
CA THR A 72 -5.06 -2.59 -3.97
C THR A 72 -5.66 -3.69 -4.86
N GLU A 73 -5.04 -4.86 -4.95
CA GLU A 73 -5.61 -6.02 -5.65
C GLU A 73 -6.93 -6.46 -5.02
N VAL A 74 -6.95 -6.60 -3.68
CA VAL A 74 -8.17 -6.99 -2.95
C VAL A 74 -9.28 -5.94 -3.11
N GLN A 75 -8.94 -4.66 -3.17
CA GLN A 75 -9.91 -3.58 -3.37
C GLN A 75 -10.42 -3.49 -4.83
N ALA A 76 -9.58 -3.84 -5.81
CA ALA A 76 -9.91 -3.79 -7.22
C ALA A 76 -10.58 -5.08 -7.75
N ASP A 77 -10.51 -6.18 -6.99
CA ASP A 77 -11.14 -7.45 -7.36
C ASP A 77 -12.68 -7.30 -7.40
N SER A 78 -13.22 -7.29 -8.62
CA SER A 78 -14.67 -7.20 -8.85
C SER A 78 -15.41 -8.54 -8.72
N HIS A 79 -14.67 -9.65 -8.58
CA HIS A 79 -15.20 -11.00 -8.49
C HIS A 79 -15.27 -11.52 -7.05
N ARG A 80 -14.45 -10.97 -6.14
CA ARG A 80 -14.34 -11.44 -4.75
C ARG A 80 -14.40 -10.27 -3.79
N THR A 81 -15.24 -10.39 -2.76
CA THR A 81 -15.30 -9.40 -1.68
C THR A 81 -14.10 -9.58 -0.75
N GLY A 82 -13.30 -8.53 -0.58
CA GLY A 82 -12.26 -8.47 0.45
C GLY A 82 -12.85 -8.53 1.85
N THR A 83 -12.16 -9.18 2.80
CA THR A 83 -12.69 -9.27 4.18
C THR A 83 -12.52 -7.95 4.93
N ASP A 84 -13.51 -7.57 5.72
CA ASP A 84 -13.41 -6.44 6.66
C ASP A 84 -12.20 -6.59 7.60
N LYS A 85 -11.88 -7.84 7.97
CA LYS A 85 -10.75 -8.17 8.83
C LYS A 85 -9.41 -7.84 8.17
N PHE A 86 -9.24 -8.18 6.89
CA PHE A 86 -8.04 -7.84 6.13
C PHE A 86 -7.88 -6.32 6.01
N SER A 87 -8.96 -5.61 5.65
CA SER A 87 -8.96 -4.15 5.55
C SER A 87 -8.61 -3.47 6.88
N LEU A 88 -9.14 -3.97 8.00
CA LEU A 88 -8.84 -3.44 9.33
C LEU A 88 -7.36 -3.66 9.72
N ARG A 89 -6.83 -4.86 9.48
CA ARG A 89 -5.42 -5.19 9.77
C ARG A 89 -4.47 -4.37 8.92
N PHE A 90 -4.82 -4.16 7.65
CA PHE A 90 -4.07 -3.29 6.75
C PHE A 90 -4.01 -1.85 7.27
N ALA A 91 -5.16 -1.29 7.68
CA ALA A 91 -5.20 0.06 8.25
C ALA A 91 -4.37 0.19 9.54
N GLU A 92 -4.39 -0.83 10.40
CA GLU A 92 -3.59 -0.91 11.63
C GLU A 92 -2.08 -0.89 11.32
N PHE A 93 -1.62 -1.69 10.36
CA PHE A 93 -0.23 -1.67 9.90
C PHE A 93 0.18 -0.32 9.33
N VAL A 94 -0.62 0.26 8.42
CA VAL A 94 -0.32 1.56 7.81
C VAL A 94 -0.18 2.64 8.88
N GLN A 95 -1.04 2.64 9.89
CA GLN A 95 -0.99 3.60 10.99
C GLN A 95 0.30 3.44 11.81
N LEU A 96 0.66 2.20 12.18
CA LEU A 96 1.88 1.91 12.95
C LEU A 96 3.14 2.21 12.13
N PHE A 97 3.14 1.87 10.85
CA PHE A 97 4.24 2.13 9.93
C PHE A 97 4.44 3.63 9.66
N GLN A 98 3.38 4.40 9.50
CA GLN A 98 3.48 5.87 9.47
C GLN A 98 4.01 6.42 10.80
N GLY A 99 3.56 5.85 11.93
CA GLY A 99 4.03 6.19 13.27
C GLY A 99 5.52 5.93 13.50
N SER A 100 6.10 4.94 12.80
CA SER A 100 7.55 4.68 12.82
C SER A 100 8.36 5.62 11.93
N GLY A 101 7.69 6.51 11.19
CA GLY A 101 8.34 7.34 10.17
C GLY A 101 8.58 6.59 8.85
N CYS A 102 7.78 5.55 8.58
CA CYS A 102 7.94 4.66 7.44
C CYS A 102 9.31 3.96 7.43
N ASP A 103 9.81 3.64 8.62
CA ASP A 103 11.09 2.94 8.79
C ASP A 103 10.90 1.44 8.53
N GLU A 104 11.48 0.96 7.42
CA GLU A 104 11.44 -0.45 7.00
C GLU A 104 12.31 -1.37 7.86
N CYS A 105 13.14 -0.83 8.75
CA CYS A 105 13.94 -1.63 9.66
C CYS A 105 13.11 -2.47 10.64
N TYR A 106 11.77 -2.36 10.63
CA TYR A 106 10.87 -3.28 11.34
C TYR A 106 11.06 -4.76 10.97
N SER A 107 11.52 -5.06 9.74
CA SER A 107 11.76 -6.43 9.29
C SER A 107 13.16 -6.96 9.69
N THR A 108 14.10 -6.07 10.06
CA THR A 108 15.52 -6.41 10.25
C THR A 108 16.11 -6.07 11.62
N THR A 109 15.47 -5.23 12.45
CA THR A 109 16.03 -4.79 13.74
C THR A 109 15.10 -5.00 14.93
N GLY A 110 15.70 -5.47 16.04
CA GLY A 110 14.98 -5.92 17.23
C GLY A 110 14.23 -4.82 17.98
N LEU A 111 13.17 -5.24 18.70
CA LEU A 111 12.34 -4.58 19.71
C LEU A 111 11.76 -3.17 19.43
N GLN A 112 12.42 -2.30 18.67
CA GLN A 112 12.04 -0.90 18.47
C GLN A 112 10.78 -0.75 17.61
N TRP A 113 10.51 -1.71 16.72
CA TRP A 113 9.35 -1.71 15.82
C TRP A 113 8.56 -3.02 15.89
N VAL A 114 8.56 -3.67 17.06
CA VAL A 114 7.87 -4.95 17.26
C VAL A 114 6.38 -4.87 16.92
N ASP A 115 5.73 -3.75 17.22
CA ASP A 115 4.31 -3.54 16.92
C ASP A 115 4.05 -3.48 15.40
N VAL A 116 4.94 -2.83 14.64
CA VAL A 116 4.85 -2.75 13.17
C VAL A 116 5.06 -4.14 12.56
N ALA A 117 6.05 -4.88 13.03
CA ALA A 117 6.33 -6.25 12.59
C ALA A 117 5.18 -7.22 12.93
N CYS A 118 4.58 -7.10 14.12
CA CYS A 118 3.41 -7.87 14.52
C CYS A 118 2.19 -7.55 13.65
N ALA A 119 1.95 -6.27 13.35
CA ALA A 119 0.86 -5.87 12.46
C ALA A 119 1.06 -6.39 11.02
N TYR A 120 2.30 -6.28 10.50
CA TYR A 120 2.69 -6.86 9.22
C TYR A 120 2.41 -8.37 9.16
N GLN A 121 2.88 -9.13 10.16
CA GLN A 121 2.64 -10.56 10.24
C GLN A 121 1.14 -10.89 10.33
N SER A 122 0.37 -10.11 11.10
CA SER A 122 -1.07 -10.30 11.22
C SER A 122 -1.82 -10.10 9.89
N ILE A 123 -1.31 -9.28 8.97
CA ILE A 123 -1.90 -9.13 7.63
C ILE A 123 -1.61 -10.35 6.78
N LEU A 124 -0.36 -10.86 6.80
CA LEU A 124 0.04 -12.03 6.01
C LEU A 124 -0.77 -13.28 6.36
N GLU A 125 -1.09 -13.44 7.64
CA GLU A 125 -1.91 -14.55 8.15
C GLU A 125 -3.43 -14.31 7.97
N CYS A 126 -3.84 -13.11 7.56
CA CYS A 126 -5.24 -12.77 7.43
C CYS A 126 -5.83 -13.31 6.13
N GLN A 127 -7.02 -13.89 6.22
CA GLN A 127 -7.81 -14.25 5.06
C GLN A 127 -8.22 -12.98 4.29
N ARG A 128 -7.82 -12.92 3.02
CA ARG A 128 -7.97 -11.73 2.18
C ARG A 128 -9.38 -11.56 1.61
N TYR A 129 -10.02 -12.67 1.26
CA TYR A 129 -11.33 -12.70 0.61
C TYR A 129 -12.32 -13.53 1.41
N GLU A 130 -13.59 -13.13 1.39
CA GLU A 130 -14.68 -13.93 1.96
C GLU A 130 -14.77 -15.30 1.27
N ASP A 131 -15.19 -16.31 2.01
CA ASP A 131 -15.47 -17.62 1.43
C ASP A 131 -16.70 -17.49 0.51
N SER A 132 -16.53 -17.92 -0.75
CA SER A 132 -17.64 -17.98 -1.71
C SER A 132 -18.68 -18.95 -1.17
N THR A 133 -19.83 -18.40 -0.75
CA THR A 133 -20.97 -19.18 -0.23
C THR A 133 -21.83 -19.71 -1.38
#